data_AF-A0A432CP97-F1
#
_entry.id   AF-A0A432CP97-F1
#
_cell.length_a   1.000
_cell.length_b   1.000
_cell.length_c   1.000
_cell.angle_alpha   90.00
_cell.angle_beta   90.00
_cell.angle_gamma   90.00
#
_symmetry.space_group_name_H-M   'P 1'
#
loop_
_entity.id
_entity.type
_entity.pdbx_description
1 polymer ?
#
loop_
_entity_poly.entity_id
_entity_poly.type
_entity_poly.pdbx_seq_one_letter_code
_entity_poly.pdbx_strand_id
1 'polypeptide(L)'
;MKKIYSALLLLFVTATIAQIPSGYYNTATGTGYTLKTQLYNVIKGHTDNGYGGLYTIYQTSDRDYYFENDATILDMYSENPAGTDPYNYSAGTTQRCGTYSVEGDCYNREHIIPQSTFGSAAPMVSDAHFITPTDGKVNGQRSNYPHGPVTSASWTSLNGSKLGTSTTSGYSGPIFEPINEFKGDIARMYFYFATRYENTVAGYSYAMFNGSSNQVFTTAFLNVLITWHNQDPVSTREIDRNNAIYNSQNNRNPYIDHPEYVQAIWNPSADAQAPTTPTNLVASGTTSNSVSLNWTASSDNSGVTGYNVYMNSALKTTTTGTTTTITGLTASTAYSFFVKAKDAAGNISGPSNTVNVTTAAASGSTATDLLFSEYIEGSSNNKALEISNATGAAISLSIYSIKKQTNGSGAWSTGLALTGTLNTGSKFTIVNSLMASSCYPTSSANLSTSATEMTFNGNDAVGLFKNGVLIDVIGTFNGGTANFAADQTLRRKSTVTAPTTTFNKTTQWDSFTSDTCNNLGSRTIEKTPKTSVALDINDIALYPNPSNGTFSINNSNKRYAIEIYSIIGQKIYSDENSTKSEITLPNSVKGTYLVRVTIDSNSVLKKLIIN
;
A
#
# COMPACT_ATOMS: atom_id res chain seq x y z
N MET A 1 59.37 -50.25 -35.69
CA MET A 1 59.89 -48.95 -36.18
C MET A 1 58.80 -48.32 -37.04
N LYS A 2 58.22 -47.14 -36.83
CA LYS A 2 58.40 -46.00 -35.92
C LYS A 2 56.97 -45.52 -35.58
N LYS A 3 56.67 -45.22 -34.32
CA LYS A 3 55.40 -44.55 -33.94
C LYS A 3 55.61 -43.04 -34.14
N ILE A 4 54.82 -42.43 -35.01
CA ILE A 4 54.76 -40.98 -35.19
C ILE A 4 53.75 -40.46 -34.17
N TYR A 5 54.20 -39.66 -33.21
CA TYR A 5 53.35 -38.91 -32.31
C TYR A 5 53.18 -37.51 -32.89
N SER A 6 51.98 -37.19 -33.37
CA SER A 6 51.59 -35.82 -33.70
C SER A 6 51.27 -35.08 -32.39
N ALA A 7 52.10 -34.11 -32.02
CA ALA A 7 51.80 -33.18 -30.95
C ALA A 7 50.85 -32.10 -31.47
N LEU A 8 49.60 -32.12 -31.00
CA LEU A 8 48.64 -31.04 -31.21
C LEU A 8 48.86 -29.99 -30.10
N LEU A 9 49.48 -28.86 -30.45
CA LEU A 9 49.67 -27.73 -29.54
C LEU A 9 48.35 -26.94 -29.48
N LEU A 10 47.55 -27.12 -28.43
CA LEU A 10 46.40 -26.26 -28.15
C LEU A 10 46.93 -24.90 -27.63
N LEU A 11 46.85 -23.87 -28.46
CA LEU A 11 47.05 -22.49 -28.04
C LEU A 11 45.79 -22.03 -27.30
N PHE A 12 45.80 -22.07 -25.96
CA PHE A 12 44.79 -21.39 -25.15
C PHE A 12 45.09 -19.89 -25.16
N VAL A 13 44.37 -19.13 -25.98
CA VAL A 13 44.33 -17.66 -25.86
C VAL A 13 43.40 -17.35 -24.70
N THR A 14 43.96 -17.13 -23.50
CA THR A 14 43.22 -16.52 -22.40
C THR A 14 43.04 -15.05 -22.72
N ALA A 15 41.83 -14.64 -23.10
CA ALA A 15 41.46 -13.22 -23.12
C ALA A 15 41.56 -12.72 -21.67
N THR A 16 42.59 -11.92 -21.38
CA THR A 16 42.73 -11.24 -20.10
C THR A 16 41.62 -10.19 -20.03
N ILE A 17 40.53 -10.50 -19.34
CA ILE A 17 39.61 -9.45 -18.89
C ILE A 17 40.43 -8.58 -17.96
N ALA A 18 40.72 -7.34 -18.37
CA ALA A 18 41.41 -6.40 -17.52
C ALA A 18 40.51 -6.14 -16.32
N GLN A 19 40.91 -6.60 -15.14
CA GLN A 19 40.21 -6.31 -13.89
C GLN A 19 40.86 -5.08 -13.24
N ILE A 20 40.17 -4.51 -12.25
CA ILE A 20 40.75 -3.48 -11.38
C ILE A 20 42.12 -3.97 -10.90
N PRO A 21 43.22 -3.22 -11.11
CA PRO A 21 44.53 -3.64 -10.67
C PRO A 21 44.52 -3.98 -9.18
N SER A 22 45.20 -5.06 -8.79
CA SER A 22 45.23 -5.46 -7.39
C SER A 22 45.75 -4.31 -6.51
N GLY A 23 44.95 -3.94 -5.51
CA GLY A 23 45.29 -2.87 -4.56
C GLY A 23 45.12 -1.44 -5.08
N TYR A 24 44.51 -1.23 -6.26
CA TYR A 24 44.36 0.09 -6.88
C TYR A 24 43.68 1.12 -5.96
N TYR A 25 42.69 0.70 -5.16
CA TYR A 25 41.95 1.56 -4.23
C TYR A 25 42.32 1.37 -2.74
N ASN A 26 43.43 0.70 -2.42
CA ASN A 26 43.80 0.37 -1.02
C ASN A 26 43.93 1.59 -0.09
N THR A 27 44.19 2.77 -0.64
CA THR A 27 44.33 4.02 0.13
C THR A 27 43.02 4.78 0.31
N ALA A 28 41.92 4.33 -0.31
CA ALA A 28 40.60 4.96 -0.28
C ALA A 28 39.71 4.33 0.79
N THR A 29 40.02 4.59 2.06
CA THR A 29 39.34 3.98 3.23
C THR A 29 38.46 4.94 4.04
N GLY A 30 38.37 6.20 3.63
CA GLY A 30 37.64 7.26 4.32
C GLY A 30 36.13 7.22 4.04
N THR A 31 35.45 8.30 4.44
CA THR A 31 34.02 8.53 4.14
C THR A 31 33.79 9.98 3.71
N GLY A 32 32.65 10.25 3.06
CA GLY A 32 32.27 11.58 2.58
C GLY A 32 33.34 12.19 1.69
N TYR A 33 33.59 13.49 1.85
CA TYR A 33 34.62 14.17 1.07
C TYR A 33 36.06 13.75 1.41
N THR A 34 36.30 13.09 2.55
CA THR A 34 37.62 12.49 2.83
C THR A 34 37.90 11.34 1.86
N LEU A 35 36.89 10.50 1.61
CA LEU A 35 36.99 9.43 0.61
C LEU A 35 37.20 10.00 -0.79
N LYS A 36 36.48 11.08 -1.14
CA LYS A 36 36.68 11.80 -2.40
C LYS A 36 38.13 12.22 -2.60
N THR A 37 38.74 12.89 -1.60
CA THR A 37 40.13 13.35 -1.67
C THR A 37 41.11 12.17 -1.78
N GLN A 38 40.83 11.03 -1.14
CA GLN A 38 41.65 9.83 -1.30
C GLN A 38 41.56 9.27 -2.72
N LEU A 39 40.35 9.18 -3.30
CA LEU A 39 40.15 8.77 -4.68
C LEU A 39 40.81 9.73 -5.67
N TYR A 40 40.72 11.04 -5.44
CA TYR A 40 41.48 12.04 -6.18
C TYR A 40 42.97 11.68 -6.20
N ASN A 41 43.57 11.37 -5.04
CA ASN A 41 44.99 11.00 -4.98
C ASN A 41 45.33 9.71 -5.75
N VAL A 42 44.39 8.77 -5.86
CA VAL A 42 44.53 7.56 -6.68
C VAL A 42 44.49 7.89 -8.18
N ILE A 43 43.53 8.72 -8.62
CA ILE A 43 43.23 8.90 -10.05
C ILE A 43 43.79 10.19 -10.67
N LYS A 44 44.36 11.11 -9.88
CA LYS A 44 44.87 12.44 -10.33
C LYS A 44 46.01 12.36 -11.35
N GLY A 45 46.70 11.24 -11.44
CA GLY A 45 47.71 10.99 -12.47
C GLY A 45 47.08 10.17 -13.59
N HIS A 46 47.18 10.64 -14.83
CA HIS A 46 46.81 9.85 -16.00
C HIS A 46 47.71 10.22 -17.19
N THR A 47 47.81 9.32 -18.16
CA THR A 47 48.48 9.54 -19.44
C THR A 47 47.59 10.36 -20.36
N ASP A 48 47.99 11.60 -20.65
CA ASP A 48 47.32 12.43 -21.65
C ASP A 48 47.73 11.96 -23.06
N ASN A 49 46.81 11.34 -23.78
CA ASN A 49 47.02 10.86 -25.16
C ASN A 49 46.78 11.96 -26.21
N GLY A 50 46.52 13.18 -25.77
CA GLY A 50 46.19 14.33 -26.60
C GLY A 50 44.78 14.26 -27.20
N TYR A 51 44.30 15.41 -27.69
CA TYR A 51 42.92 15.54 -28.16
C TYR A 51 42.59 14.61 -29.35
N GLY A 52 43.57 14.35 -30.23
CA GLY A 52 43.43 13.39 -31.33
C GLY A 52 43.47 11.92 -30.88
N GLY A 53 44.12 11.63 -29.75
CA GLY A 53 44.25 10.28 -29.20
C GLY A 53 42.94 9.67 -28.75
N LEU A 54 41.94 10.49 -28.41
CA LEU A 54 40.57 10.05 -28.10
C LEU A 54 39.99 9.13 -29.18
N TYR A 55 40.20 9.44 -30.46
CA TYR A 55 39.73 8.58 -31.55
C TYR A 55 40.46 7.23 -31.65
N THR A 56 41.66 7.12 -31.09
CA THR A 56 42.34 5.84 -30.94
C THR A 56 41.73 5.06 -29.78
N ILE A 57 41.45 5.73 -28.66
CA ILE A 57 40.83 5.13 -27.48
C ILE A 57 39.45 4.54 -27.82
N TYR A 58 38.60 5.30 -28.53
CA TYR A 58 37.24 4.88 -28.92
C TYR A 58 37.19 3.59 -29.74
N GLN A 59 38.27 3.24 -30.45
CA GLN A 59 38.35 1.97 -31.18
C GLN A 59 38.28 0.74 -30.25
N THR A 60 38.56 0.94 -28.97
CA THR A 60 38.54 -0.10 -27.93
C THR A 60 37.54 0.17 -26.81
N SER A 61 37.23 1.44 -26.51
CA SER A 61 36.40 1.80 -25.36
C SER A 61 34.93 2.06 -25.69
N ASP A 62 34.60 2.44 -26.91
CA ASP A 62 33.26 2.92 -27.29
C ASP A 62 32.80 2.21 -28.58
N ARG A 63 32.97 0.88 -28.62
CA ARG A 63 32.44 0.03 -29.69
C ARG A 63 31.15 -0.63 -29.23
N ASP A 64 30.15 -0.65 -30.09
CA ASP A 64 28.90 -1.31 -29.77
C ASP A 64 29.01 -2.83 -29.95
N TYR A 65 29.12 -3.51 -28.81
CA TYR A 65 29.06 -4.96 -28.68
C TYR A 65 27.91 -5.40 -27.77
N TYR A 66 27.02 -4.47 -27.39
CA TYR A 66 26.08 -4.67 -26.29
C TYR A 66 24.63 -4.58 -26.73
N PHE A 67 24.33 -3.72 -27.70
CA PHE A 67 22.99 -3.56 -28.26
C PHE A 67 22.88 -4.40 -29.54
N GLU A 68 22.85 -3.80 -30.72
CA GLU A 68 22.80 -4.50 -32.00
C GLU A 68 24.06 -5.32 -32.27
N ASN A 69 25.15 -5.05 -31.54
CA ASN A 69 26.41 -5.79 -31.59
C ASN A 69 26.98 -5.82 -33.01
N ASP A 70 26.88 -4.68 -33.69
CA ASP A 70 27.34 -4.48 -35.07
C ASP A 70 28.78 -3.94 -35.14
N ALA A 71 29.42 -3.78 -33.98
CA ALA A 71 30.74 -3.21 -33.80
C ALA A 71 30.85 -1.77 -34.30
N THR A 72 29.78 -0.99 -34.42
CA THR A 72 29.88 0.44 -34.72
C THR A 72 30.42 1.23 -33.53
N ILE A 73 30.55 2.54 -33.66
CA ILE A 73 30.83 3.43 -32.53
C ILE A 73 29.56 3.51 -31.69
N LEU A 74 29.68 3.17 -30.41
CA LEU A 74 28.58 3.28 -29.45
C LEU A 74 28.39 4.76 -29.10
N ASP A 75 27.39 5.36 -29.75
CA ASP A 75 27.01 6.75 -29.61
C ASP A 75 25.72 6.84 -28.78
N MET A 76 25.84 7.31 -27.54
CA MET A 76 24.70 7.47 -26.61
C MET A 76 23.58 8.41 -27.13
N TYR A 77 23.83 9.19 -28.18
CA TYR A 77 22.86 10.09 -28.81
C TYR A 77 22.21 9.52 -30.08
N SER A 78 22.72 8.42 -30.65
CA SER A 78 22.03 7.64 -31.66
C SER A 78 21.33 6.42 -31.07
N GLU A 79 21.94 5.83 -30.03
CA GLU A 79 21.59 4.50 -29.55
C GLU A 79 20.09 4.34 -29.24
N ASN A 80 19.51 3.24 -29.73
CA ASN A 80 18.15 2.81 -29.42
C ASN A 80 18.14 1.43 -28.73
N PRO A 81 18.15 1.38 -27.38
CA PRO A 81 18.25 0.11 -26.64
C PRO A 81 17.16 -0.93 -26.91
N ALA A 82 16.06 -0.53 -27.56
CA ALA A 82 14.91 -1.38 -27.84
C ALA A 82 14.77 -1.80 -29.32
N GLY A 83 15.68 -1.38 -30.20
CA GLY A 83 15.58 -1.67 -31.63
C GLY A 83 16.77 -1.14 -32.41
N THR A 84 16.63 -0.98 -33.72
CA THR A 84 17.73 -0.47 -34.56
C THR A 84 17.96 1.02 -34.34
N ASP A 85 19.24 1.39 -34.31
CA ASP A 85 19.72 2.75 -34.34
C ASP A 85 19.19 3.56 -35.54
N PRO A 86 18.84 4.84 -35.34
CA PRO A 86 18.43 5.73 -36.42
C PRO A 86 19.56 5.99 -37.43
N TYR A 87 20.81 5.88 -36.98
CA TYR A 87 22.04 5.99 -37.76
C TYR A 87 23.21 5.45 -36.93
N ASN A 88 24.28 4.98 -37.58
CA ASN A 88 25.45 4.46 -36.90
C ASN A 88 26.75 4.87 -37.63
N TYR A 89 27.88 4.75 -36.92
CA TYR A 89 29.18 5.17 -37.42
C TYR A 89 30.22 4.06 -37.30
N SER A 90 30.98 3.80 -38.36
CA SER A 90 32.20 3.01 -38.24
C SER A 90 33.28 3.80 -37.49
N ALA A 91 34.27 3.10 -36.94
CA ALA A 91 35.43 3.75 -36.32
C ALA A 91 36.37 4.45 -37.33
N GLY A 92 36.04 4.43 -38.63
CA GLY A 92 36.81 5.04 -39.71
C GLY A 92 36.96 6.56 -39.56
N THR A 93 38.03 7.11 -40.14
CA THR A 93 38.35 8.54 -40.05
C THR A 93 37.41 9.44 -40.85
N THR A 94 36.74 8.89 -41.86
CA THR A 94 35.87 9.63 -42.79
C THR A 94 34.51 10.00 -42.19
N GLN A 95 34.10 9.35 -41.10
CA GLN A 95 32.83 9.62 -40.41
C GLN A 95 33.01 10.53 -39.18
N ARG A 96 34.17 11.17 -39.06
CA ARG A 96 34.49 12.16 -38.02
C ARG A 96 34.38 13.55 -38.60
N CYS A 97 33.73 14.49 -37.92
CA CYS A 97 33.69 15.87 -38.41
C CYS A 97 33.58 16.94 -37.32
N GLY A 98 33.81 18.19 -37.72
CA GLY A 98 33.54 19.39 -36.92
C GLY A 98 32.38 20.24 -37.46
N THR A 99 31.76 19.81 -38.57
CA THR A 99 30.68 20.55 -39.26
C THR A 99 29.58 19.58 -39.65
N TYR A 100 28.36 19.82 -39.18
CA TYR A 100 27.19 18.95 -39.35
C TYR A 100 25.94 19.82 -39.52
N SER A 101 24.97 19.33 -40.29
CA SER A 101 23.69 19.99 -40.56
C SER A 101 22.52 19.20 -40.00
N VAL A 102 22.56 17.87 -40.11
CA VAL A 102 21.53 16.94 -39.67
C VAL A 102 22.13 15.82 -38.81
N GLU A 103 21.29 15.13 -38.04
CA GLU A 103 21.69 13.90 -37.34
C GLU A 103 22.10 12.82 -38.35
N GLY A 104 23.12 12.04 -38.03
CA GLY A 104 23.66 11.01 -38.92
C GLY A 104 24.79 11.46 -39.86
N ASP A 105 25.14 12.76 -39.87
CA ASP A 105 26.21 13.28 -40.74
C ASP A 105 27.59 12.71 -40.37
N CYS A 106 27.91 12.71 -39.07
CA CYS A 106 29.20 12.29 -38.54
C CYS A 106 29.14 12.22 -37.00
N TYR A 107 30.10 11.53 -36.38
CA TYR A 107 30.34 11.66 -34.95
C TYR A 107 31.51 12.59 -34.64
N ASN A 108 31.50 13.18 -33.45
CA ASN A 108 32.58 13.98 -32.91
C ASN A 108 32.81 13.62 -31.42
N ARG A 109 33.55 14.46 -30.69
CA ARG A 109 33.86 14.25 -29.27
C ARG A 109 32.93 15.12 -28.45
N GLU A 110 32.06 14.49 -27.67
CA GLU A 110 31.20 15.16 -26.71
C GLU A 110 31.92 15.27 -25.37
N HIS A 111 32.06 16.50 -24.88
CA HIS A 111 32.60 16.76 -23.55
C HIS A 111 31.42 16.92 -22.60
N ILE A 112 31.15 15.89 -21.77
CA ILE A 112 30.03 15.92 -20.81
C ILE A 112 30.11 17.15 -19.90
N ILE A 113 31.32 17.54 -19.49
CA ILE A 113 31.61 18.87 -18.96
C ILE A 113 32.15 19.73 -20.12
N PRO A 114 31.44 20.76 -20.59
CA PRO A 114 31.83 21.52 -21.78
C PRO A 114 33.24 22.10 -21.69
N GLN A 115 33.99 22.12 -22.80
CA GLN A 115 35.35 22.68 -22.82
C GLN A 115 35.43 24.15 -22.37
N SER A 116 34.37 24.93 -22.59
CA SER A 116 34.27 26.32 -22.17
C SER A 116 34.34 26.48 -20.64
N THR A 117 34.00 25.45 -19.87
CA THR A 117 34.07 25.45 -18.40
C THR A 117 35.50 25.52 -17.87
N PHE A 118 36.46 24.94 -18.58
CA PHE A 118 37.87 24.84 -18.17
C PHE A 118 38.83 25.43 -19.22
N GLY A 119 38.31 26.19 -20.19
CA GLY A 119 39.11 26.88 -21.21
C GLY A 119 39.89 25.94 -22.14
N SER A 120 39.37 24.74 -22.43
CA SER A 120 40.07 23.71 -23.23
C SER A 120 41.45 23.31 -22.68
N ALA A 121 41.71 23.55 -21.39
CA ALA A 121 42.98 23.24 -20.77
C ALA A 121 43.26 21.73 -20.71
N ALA A 122 44.52 21.36 -20.91
CA ALA A 122 45.00 20.01 -20.63
C ALA A 122 45.10 19.78 -19.10
N PRO A 123 44.86 18.55 -18.63
CA PRO A 123 44.56 17.35 -19.42
C PRO A 123 43.05 17.11 -19.63
N MET A 124 42.18 18.00 -19.14
CA MET A 124 40.71 17.82 -19.23
C MET A 124 40.22 17.71 -20.68
N VAL A 125 40.82 18.46 -21.60
CA VAL A 125 40.40 18.48 -23.02
C VAL A 125 40.47 17.12 -23.71
N SER A 126 41.24 16.16 -23.18
CA SER A 126 41.57 14.87 -23.79
C SER A 126 41.33 13.65 -22.87
N ASP A 127 40.63 13.83 -21.75
CA ASP A 127 40.35 12.76 -20.79
C ASP A 127 39.08 11.96 -21.16
N ALA A 128 39.26 10.75 -21.69
CA ALA A 128 38.18 9.90 -22.19
C ALA A 128 37.17 9.45 -21.12
N HIS A 129 37.49 9.56 -19.83
CA HIS A 129 36.53 9.18 -18.78
C HIS A 129 35.29 10.06 -18.74
N PHE A 130 35.32 11.27 -19.32
CA PHE A 130 34.12 12.12 -19.46
C PHE A 130 33.91 12.65 -20.89
N ILE A 131 34.68 12.14 -21.86
CA ILE A 131 34.55 12.50 -23.27
C ILE A 131 34.18 11.27 -24.06
N THR A 132 33.06 11.34 -24.77
CA THR A 132 32.48 10.21 -25.51
C THR A 132 32.40 10.53 -26.99
N PRO A 133 32.40 9.53 -27.88
CA PRO A 133 32.03 9.75 -29.26
C PRO A 133 30.51 9.88 -29.37
N THR A 134 30.02 10.95 -29.98
CA THR A 134 28.59 11.11 -30.23
C THR A 134 28.29 11.80 -31.55
N ASP A 135 27.07 11.71 -32.02
CA ASP A 135 26.55 12.44 -33.17
C ASP A 135 26.88 13.93 -33.07
N GLY A 136 27.44 14.47 -34.15
CA GLY A 136 27.85 15.86 -34.21
C GLY A 136 26.68 16.82 -34.04
N LYS A 137 25.54 16.53 -34.67
CA LYS A 137 24.35 17.38 -34.60
C LYS A 137 23.74 17.37 -33.21
N VAL A 138 23.57 16.21 -32.57
CA VAL A 138 23.03 16.13 -31.20
C VAL A 138 23.98 16.81 -30.21
N ASN A 139 25.30 16.57 -30.30
CA ASN A 139 26.30 17.32 -29.52
C ASN A 139 26.17 18.83 -29.73
N GLY A 140 26.07 19.28 -30.99
CA GLY A 140 25.87 20.69 -31.31
C GLY A 140 24.59 21.29 -30.75
N GLN A 141 23.49 20.53 -30.70
CA GLN A 141 22.24 20.95 -30.06
C GLN A 141 22.39 21.04 -28.54
N ARG A 142 23.09 20.08 -27.93
CA ARG A 142 23.39 20.10 -26.49
C ARG A 142 24.24 21.32 -26.11
N SER A 143 25.17 21.75 -26.97
CA SER A 143 25.98 22.96 -26.76
C SER A 143 26.74 22.93 -25.42
N ASN A 144 26.73 24.01 -24.63
CA ASN A 144 27.23 24.04 -23.26
C ASN A 144 26.13 23.87 -22.20
N TYR A 145 24.94 23.42 -22.59
CA TYR A 145 23.83 23.26 -21.65
C TYR A 145 24.10 22.10 -20.68
N PRO A 146 23.72 22.25 -19.40
CA PRO A 146 23.81 21.17 -18.44
C PRO A 146 22.88 20.03 -18.79
N HIS A 147 23.24 18.85 -18.28
CA HIS A 147 22.35 17.70 -18.31
C HIS A 147 21.28 17.84 -17.23
N GLY A 148 20.10 17.30 -17.47
CA GLY A 148 19.04 17.19 -16.46
C GLY A 148 17.64 17.07 -17.06
N PRO A 149 16.62 16.89 -16.22
CA PRO A 149 15.25 16.62 -16.65
C PRO A 149 14.59 17.80 -17.40
N VAL A 150 14.00 17.50 -18.56
CA VAL A 150 13.27 18.45 -19.41
C VAL A 150 11.77 18.36 -19.16
N THR A 151 11.15 19.48 -18.77
CA THR A 151 9.68 19.57 -18.59
C THR A 151 8.95 19.66 -19.91
N SER A 152 9.51 20.45 -20.84
CA SER A 152 8.93 20.75 -22.15
C SER A 152 10.06 20.82 -23.15
N ALA A 153 10.06 19.90 -24.11
CA ALA A 153 11.08 19.81 -25.13
C ALA A 153 10.88 20.90 -26.19
N SER A 154 11.91 21.70 -26.43
CA SER A 154 12.00 22.57 -27.60
C SER A 154 12.58 21.83 -28.81
N TRP A 155 13.30 20.74 -28.57
CA TRP A 155 13.83 19.85 -29.60
C TRP A 155 14.01 18.43 -29.03
N THR A 156 13.85 17.42 -29.88
CA THR A 156 14.04 16.01 -29.55
C THR A 156 14.88 15.36 -30.65
N SER A 157 15.93 14.64 -30.29
CA SER A 157 16.76 13.86 -31.23
C SER A 157 16.00 12.63 -31.75
N LEU A 158 16.54 11.97 -32.78
CA LEU A 158 15.95 10.74 -33.30
C LEU A 158 15.94 9.60 -32.27
N ASN A 159 16.93 9.55 -31.36
CA ASN A 159 16.95 8.56 -30.29
C ASN A 159 16.05 8.90 -29.09
N GLY A 160 15.49 10.12 -29.05
CA GLY A 160 14.55 10.55 -28.00
C GLY A 160 15.18 11.39 -26.88
N SER A 161 16.47 11.72 -26.96
CA SER A 161 17.08 12.75 -26.11
C SER A 161 16.44 14.11 -26.37
N LYS A 162 16.38 14.98 -25.37
CA LYS A 162 15.60 16.23 -25.42
C LYS A 162 16.43 17.43 -25.04
N LEU A 163 16.22 18.53 -25.73
CA LEU A 163 16.63 19.87 -25.28
C LEU A 163 15.36 20.65 -24.92
N GLY A 164 15.35 21.34 -23.78
CA GLY A 164 14.20 22.15 -23.41
C GLY A 164 14.30 22.81 -22.05
N THR A 165 13.13 23.13 -21.49
CA THR A 165 13.02 23.84 -20.20
C THR A 165 13.34 22.93 -19.02
N SER A 166 14.21 23.39 -18.12
CA SER A 166 14.63 22.68 -16.91
C SER A 166 13.54 22.57 -15.82
N THR A 167 13.50 21.44 -15.10
CA THR A 167 12.87 21.33 -13.77
C THR A 167 13.86 21.47 -12.60
N THR A 168 15.17 21.54 -12.89
CA THR A 168 16.22 21.59 -11.86
C THR A 168 16.16 22.91 -11.10
N SER A 169 15.86 22.83 -9.81
CA SER A 169 15.74 24.01 -8.93
C SER A 169 17.01 24.86 -8.96
N GLY A 170 16.86 26.18 -9.10
CA GLY A 170 17.96 27.12 -9.19
C GLY A 170 18.58 27.29 -10.58
N TYR A 171 18.11 26.57 -11.61
CA TYR A 171 18.56 26.75 -12.99
C TYR A 171 17.38 26.95 -13.95
N SER A 172 17.35 28.10 -14.63
CA SER A 172 16.27 28.51 -15.55
C SER A 172 16.66 28.51 -17.03
N GLY A 173 17.90 28.14 -17.37
CA GLY A 173 18.35 28.05 -18.76
C GLY A 173 17.89 26.76 -19.46
N PRO A 174 18.19 26.61 -20.76
CA PRO A 174 17.98 25.34 -21.47
C PRO A 174 18.78 24.21 -20.84
N ILE A 175 18.22 23.00 -20.83
CA ILE A 175 18.82 21.79 -20.29
C ILE A 175 18.67 20.64 -21.28
N PHE A 176 19.63 19.72 -21.28
CA PHE A 176 19.63 18.54 -22.14
C PHE A 176 19.34 17.27 -21.32
N GLU A 177 18.34 16.50 -21.72
CA GLU A 177 17.97 15.23 -21.11
C GLU A 177 18.33 14.07 -22.07
N PRO A 178 19.32 13.23 -21.74
CA PRO A 178 19.59 12.00 -22.49
C PRO A 178 18.48 10.98 -22.25
N ILE A 179 18.41 9.93 -23.07
CA ILE A 179 17.54 8.78 -22.81
C ILE A 179 17.93 8.08 -21.51
N ASN A 180 17.00 7.29 -20.95
CA ASN A 180 17.17 6.70 -19.62
C ASN A 180 18.38 5.75 -19.51
N GLU A 181 18.75 5.05 -20.59
CA GLU A 181 19.86 4.08 -20.64
C GLU A 181 21.24 4.68 -20.35
N PHE A 182 21.42 6.00 -20.47
CA PHE A 182 22.73 6.65 -20.31
C PHE A 182 22.77 7.69 -19.20
N LYS A 183 21.69 7.79 -18.42
CA LYS A 183 21.59 8.78 -17.34
C LYS A 183 22.62 8.52 -16.25
N GLY A 184 22.79 7.27 -15.87
CA GLY A 184 23.76 6.80 -14.89
C GLY A 184 25.19 6.96 -15.39
N ASP A 185 25.44 6.63 -16.66
CA ASP A 185 26.75 6.82 -17.31
C ASP A 185 27.20 8.27 -17.21
N ILE A 186 26.34 9.19 -17.66
CA ILE A 186 26.59 10.64 -17.59
C ILE A 186 26.79 11.09 -16.14
N ALA A 187 26.00 10.58 -15.20
CA ALA A 187 26.17 10.90 -13.78
C ALA A 187 27.54 10.48 -13.24
N ARG A 188 27.99 9.26 -13.55
CA ARG A 188 29.31 8.75 -13.16
C ARG A 188 30.46 9.52 -13.84
N MET A 189 30.26 10.06 -15.04
CA MET A 189 31.21 10.96 -15.69
C MET A 189 31.33 12.31 -14.97
N TYR A 190 30.21 12.88 -14.50
CA TYR A 190 30.23 14.08 -13.65
C TYR A 190 30.97 13.83 -12.32
N PHE A 191 30.63 12.76 -11.61
CA PHE A 191 31.29 12.41 -10.34
C PHE A 191 32.80 12.18 -10.52
N TYR A 192 33.19 11.50 -11.60
CA TYR A 192 34.58 11.35 -11.99
C TYR A 192 35.26 12.70 -12.18
N PHE A 193 34.70 13.60 -12.99
CA PHE A 193 35.30 14.91 -13.25
C PHE A 193 35.50 15.71 -11.97
N ALA A 194 34.47 15.76 -11.11
CA ALA A 194 34.53 16.46 -9.84
C ALA A 194 35.58 15.90 -8.88
N THR A 195 35.89 14.60 -8.97
CA THR A 195 36.89 13.91 -8.15
C THR A 195 38.28 14.06 -8.75
N ARG A 196 38.43 13.76 -10.03
CA ARG A 196 39.71 13.80 -10.75
C ARG A 196 40.34 15.19 -10.72
N TYR A 197 39.53 16.23 -10.80
CA TYR A 197 39.97 17.63 -10.87
C TYR A 197 39.71 18.40 -9.56
N GLU A 198 39.64 17.71 -8.42
CA GLU A 198 39.34 18.30 -7.11
C GLU A 198 40.19 19.55 -6.79
N ASN A 199 41.47 19.56 -7.17
CA ASN A 199 42.39 20.66 -6.90
C ASN A 199 42.16 21.92 -7.75
N THR A 200 41.38 21.85 -8.84
CA THR A 200 41.15 22.99 -9.75
C THR A 200 39.67 23.30 -9.98
N VAL A 201 38.76 22.35 -9.72
CA VAL A 201 37.35 22.43 -10.08
C VAL A 201 36.60 23.62 -9.44
N ALA A 202 37.03 24.08 -8.27
CA ALA A 202 36.48 25.27 -7.62
C ALA A 202 36.63 26.56 -8.45
N GLY A 203 37.63 26.62 -9.34
CA GLY A 203 37.88 27.76 -10.21
C GLY A 203 37.08 27.76 -11.51
N TYR A 204 36.31 26.69 -11.79
CA TYR A 204 35.57 26.57 -13.04
C TYR A 204 34.17 27.16 -12.94
N SER A 205 33.78 27.92 -13.95
CA SER A 205 32.44 28.51 -14.03
C SER A 205 31.54 27.64 -14.91
N TYR A 206 30.54 27.03 -14.28
CA TYR A 206 29.51 26.26 -14.95
C TYR A 206 28.21 26.35 -14.17
N ALA A 207 27.06 26.40 -14.86
CA ALA A 207 25.77 26.71 -14.24
C ALA A 207 25.39 25.75 -13.10
N MET A 208 25.85 24.50 -13.16
CA MET A 208 25.56 23.48 -12.17
C MET A 208 26.64 23.33 -11.10
N PHE A 209 27.70 24.14 -11.14
CA PHE A 209 28.76 24.13 -10.14
C PHE A 209 28.52 25.19 -9.06
N ASN A 210 28.92 24.89 -7.83
CA ASN A 210 28.75 25.75 -6.65
C ASN A 210 30.05 26.45 -6.22
N GLY A 211 31.15 26.27 -6.97
CA GLY A 211 32.45 26.89 -6.69
C GLY A 211 33.26 26.23 -5.56
N SER A 212 32.82 25.10 -5.01
CA SER A 212 33.59 24.35 -4.01
C SER A 212 34.43 23.24 -4.63
N SER A 213 35.60 22.94 -4.04
CA SER A 213 36.38 21.75 -4.43
C SER A 213 35.77 20.45 -3.90
N ASN A 214 34.98 20.51 -2.83
CA ASN A 214 34.42 19.33 -2.18
C ASN A 214 33.15 18.87 -2.93
N GLN A 215 32.02 19.57 -2.71
CA GLN A 215 30.74 19.19 -3.28
C GLN A 215 30.67 19.41 -4.80
N VAL A 216 31.34 20.44 -5.30
CA VAL A 216 31.37 20.87 -6.72
C VAL A 216 30.03 21.29 -7.29
N PHE A 217 28.99 20.49 -7.12
CA PHE A 217 27.67 20.66 -7.71
C PHE A 217 26.74 21.47 -6.82
N THR A 218 25.80 22.21 -7.42
CA THR A 218 24.65 22.71 -6.67
C THR A 218 23.87 21.53 -6.07
N THR A 219 23.23 21.72 -4.93
CA THR A 219 22.48 20.63 -4.26
C THR A 219 21.38 20.06 -5.16
N ALA A 220 20.69 20.91 -5.93
CA ALA A 220 19.66 20.47 -6.85
C ALA A 220 20.22 19.57 -7.96
N PHE A 221 21.36 19.95 -8.55
CA PHE A 221 21.99 19.13 -9.58
C PHE A 221 22.59 17.85 -9.02
N LEU A 222 23.20 17.91 -7.83
CA LEU A 222 23.71 16.73 -7.12
C LEU A 222 22.61 15.67 -6.94
N ASN A 223 21.41 16.09 -6.54
CA ASN A 223 20.27 15.19 -6.39
C ASN A 223 19.83 14.56 -7.73
N VAL A 224 19.92 15.30 -8.84
CA VAL A 224 19.66 14.76 -10.19
C VAL A 224 20.69 13.67 -10.51
N LEU A 225 21.99 13.94 -10.30
CA LEU A 225 23.06 12.98 -10.58
C LEU A 225 22.93 11.71 -9.72
N ILE A 226 22.63 11.83 -8.43
CA ILE A 226 22.41 10.68 -7.55
C ILE A 226 21.17 9.89 -7.99
N THR A 227 20.09 10.58 -8.36
CA THR A 227 18.87 9.92 -8.86
C THR A 227 19.16 9.13 -10.12
N TRP A 228 19.87 9.72 -11.08
CA TRP A 228 20.24 9.08 -12.32
C TRP A 228 21.17 7.89 -12.12
N HIS A 229 22.20 8.03 -11.27
CA HIS A 229 23.07 6.92 -10.89
C HIS A 229 22.31 5.72 -10.30
N ASN A 230 21.28 5.98 -9.47
CA ASN A 230 20.48 4.92 -8.85
C ASN A 230 19.46 4.29 -9.80
N GLN A 231 18.94 5.06 -10.77
CA GLN A 231 17.97 4.59 -11.75
C GLN A 231 18.61 3.80 -12.89
N ASP A 232 19.88 4.07 -13.17
CA ASP A 232 20.67 3.44 -14.23
C ASP A 232 22.00 2.90 -13.64
N PRO A 233 21.98 1.66 -13.11
CA PRO A 233 23.14 1.02 -12.48
C PRO A 233 24.30 0.81 -13.46
N VAL A 234 25.50 0.56 -12.93
CA VAL A 234 26.68 0.31 -13.76
C VAL A 234 26.45 -0.88 -14.69
N SER A 235 26.65 -0.67 -16.00
CA SER A 235 26.49 -1.70 -17.03
C SER A 235 27.82 -2.40 -17.36
N THR A 236 27.75 -3.58 -18.01
CA THR A 236 28.94 -4.26 -18.55
C THR A 236 29.69 -3.36 -19.53
N ARG A 237 28.97 -2.59 -20.34
CA ARG A 237 29.51 -1.61 -21.29
C ARG A 237 30.40 -0.59 -20.59
N GLU A 238 29.96 -0.04 -19.47
CA GLU A 238 30.78 0.89 -18.70
C GLU A 238 32.01 0.25 -18.07
N ILE A 239 31.90 -0.98 -17.56
CA ILE A 239 33.04 -1.72 -17.00
C ILE A 239 34.11 -1.92 -18.07
N ASP A 240 33.71 -2.38 -19.25
CA ASP A 240 34.60 -2.63 -20.38
C ASP A 240 35.19 -1.33 -20.95
N ARG A 241 34.38 -0.26 -21.02
CA ARG A 241 34.86 1.09 -21.34
C ARG A 241 35.91 1.57 -20.34
N ASN A 242 35.67 1.41 -19.04
CA ASN A 242 36.61 1.80 -17.98
C ASN A 242 37.92 1.01 -18.07
N ASN A 243 37.85 -0.28 -18.41
CA ASN A 243 39.00 -1.14 -18.65
C ASN A 243 39.82 -0.71 -19.88
N ALA A 244 39.16 -0.42 -21.00
CA ALA A 244 39.82 0.03 -22.23
C ALA A 244 40.49 1.40 -22.04
N ILE A 245 39.82 2.32 -21.35
CA ILE A 245 40.40 3.63 -21.02
C ILE A 245 41.57 3.46 -20.06
N TYR A 246 41.50 2.58 -19.05
CA TYR A 246 42.63 2.31 -18.17
C TYR A 246 43.88 1.86 -18.94
N ASN A 247 43.74 1.00 -19.94
CA ASN A 247 44.87 0.56 -20.77
C ASN A 247 45.51 1.70 -21.57
N SER A 248 44.77 2.79 -21.83
CA SER A 248 45.24 3.94 -22.61
C SER A 248 45.70 5.12 -21.74
N GLN A 249 44.96 5.43 -20.67
CA GLN A 249 45.16 6.58 -19.79
C GLN A 249 45.78 6.23 -18.44
N ASN A 250 45.89 4.95 -18.08
CA ASN A 250 46.43 4.49 -16.80
C ASN A 250 45.72 5.03 -15.54
N ASN A 251 44.48 5.50 -15.69
CA ASN A 251 43.59 5.82 -14.59
C ASN A 251 42.19 5.26 -14.82
N ARG A 252 41.42 5.11 -13.74
CA ARG A 252 40.09 4.50 -13.75
C ARG A 252 39.03 5.48 -13.24
N ASN A 253 37.79 5.29 -13.67
CA ASN A 253 36.63 5.93 -13.04
C ASN A 253 36.22 5.11 -11.80
N PRO A 254 36.42 5.64 -10.58
CA PRO A 254 36.13 4.90 -9.35
C PRO A 254 34.64 4.65 -9.16
N TYR A 255 33.76 5.45 -9.77
CA TYR A 255 32.31 5.30 -9.65
C TYR A 255 31.73 4.23 -10.58
N ILE A 256 32.52 3.73 -11.51
CA ILE A 256 32.21 2.52 -12.31
C ILE A 256 32.72 1.28 -11.57
N ASP A 257 33.96 1.34 -11.07
CA ASP A 257 34.57 0.21 -10.33
C ASP A 257 33.89 -0.06 -8.97
N HIS A 258 33.46 1.00 -8.30
CA HIS A 258 32.84 1.00 -6.97
C HIS A 258 31.64 1.96 -6.96
N PRO A 259 30.49 1.59 -7.55
CA PRO A 259 29.31 2.44 -7.60
C PRO A 259 28.82 2.87 -6.20
N GLU A 260 29.06 2.07 -5.17
CA GLU A 260 28.77 2.40 -3.78
C GLU A 260 29.47 3.68 -3.28
N TYR A 261 30.57 4.10 -3.92
CA TYR A 261 31.25 5.36 -3.59
C TYR A 261 30.41 6.59 -3.91
N VAL A 262 29.43 6.49 -4.82
CA VAL A 262 28.52 7.61 -5.07
C VAL A 262 27.78 7.97 -3.79
N GLN A 263 27.17 6.96 -3.16
CA GLN A 263 26.46 7.13 -1.90
C GLN A 263 27.42 7.52 -0.76
N ALA A 264 28.57 6.88 -0.65
CA ALA A 264 29.52 7.13 0.45
C ALA A 264 30.11 8.56 0.44
N ILE A 265 30.20 9.21 -0.73
CA ILE A 265 30.85 10.52 -0.90
C ILE A 265 29.83 11.65 -1.01
N TRP A 266 28.88 11.50 -1.93
CA TRP A 266 28.01 12.57 -2.42
C TRP A 266 26.68 12.63 -1.71
N ASN A 267 26.38 11.58 -0.96
CA ASN A 267 25.30 11.54 0.01
C ASN A 267 25.87 11.17 1.39
N PRO A 268 26.79 11.98 1.96
CA PRO A 268 27.47 11.63 3.22
C PRO A 268 26.51 11.60 4.41
N SER A 269 25.31 12.18 4.24
CA SER A 269 24.12 11.91 5.04
C SER A 269 23.32 10.76 4.43
N ALA A 270 23.95 9.60 4.25
CA ALA A 270 23.19 8.37 4.33
C ALA A 270 22.69 8.37 5.76
N ASP A 271 21.51 8.93 5.96
CA ASP A 271 20.76 8.56 7.13
C ASP A 271 20.73 7.04 7.09
N ALA A 272 21.31 6.42 8.10
CA ALA A 272 21.14 4.99 8.35
C ALA A 272 20.22 4.80 9.57
N GLN A 273 19.87 5.90 10.23
CA GLN A 273 18.92 5.90 11.31
C GLN A 273 17.54 5.89 10.68
N ALA A 274 16.82 4.78 10.89
CA ALA A 274 15.43 4.75 10.50
C ALA A 274 14.64 5.77 11.34
N PRO A 275 13.60 6.39 10.76
CA PRO A 275 12.68 7.22 11.53
C PRO A 275 12.16 6.50 12.76
N THR A 276 11.82 7.26 13.82
CA THR A 276 11.14 6.67 14.97
C THR A 276 9.84 6.00 14.55
N THR A 277 9.47 4.90 15.21
CA THR A 277 8.23 4.20 14.90
C THR A 277 7.02 5.13 15.09
N PRO A 278 6.10 5.23 14.10
CA PRO A 278 4.86 5.97 14.27
C PRO A 278 4.08 5.42 15.47
N THR A 279 3.54 6.29 16.31
CA THR A 279 2.81 5.90 17.53
C THR A 279 1.34 6.32 17.46
N ASN A 280 0.52 5.79 18.38
CA ASN A 280 -0.90 6.11 18.50
C ASN A 280 -1.68 5.98 17.19
N LEU A 281 -1.39 4.95 16.39
CA LEU A 281 -2.23 4.64 15.25
C LEU A 281 -3.62 4.30 15.79
N VAL A 282 -4.62 5.03 15.33
CA VAL A 282 -6.03 4.79 15.63
C VAL A 282 -6.84 4.82 14.33
N ALA A 283 -7.92 4.04 14.31
CA ALA A 283 -8.91 4.08 13.27
C ALA A 283 -10.13 4.86 13.74
N SER A 284 -10.72 5.64 12.84
CA SER A 284 -11.95 6.39 13.05
C SER A 284 -12.79 6.41 11.78
N GLY A 285 -14.05 6.85 11.88
CA GLY A 285 -14.92 6.99 10.72
C GLY A 285 -15.09 5.71 9.90
N THR A 286 -15.05 4.53 10.53
CA THR A 286 -15.22 3.24 9.85
C THR A 286 -16.63 3.12 9.27
N THR A 287 -16.72 2.98 7.95
CA THR A 287 -17.98 2.75 7.22
C THR A 287 -18.05 1.31 6.72
N SER A 288 -19.01 1.02 5.85
CA SER A 288 -19.09 -0.26 5.14
C SER A 288 -18.02 -0.45 4.08
N ASN A 289 -17.39 0.63 3.59
CA ASN A 289 -16.43 0.56 2.48
C ASN A 289 -15.14 1.37 2.70
N SER A 290 -15.00 2.01 3.86
CA SER A 290 -13.85 2.86 4.15
C SER A 290 -13.52 2.92 5.64
N VAL A 291 -12.29 3.34 5.93
CA VAL A 291 -11.83 3.67 7.29
C VAL A 291 -10.82 4.80 7.21
N SER A 292 -10.90 5.74 8.15
CA SER A 292 -9.90 6.78 8.34
C SER A 292 -8.88 6.35 9.39
N LEU A 293 -7.61 6.56 9.09
CA LEU A 293 -6.48 6.25 9.94
C LEU A 293 -5.75 7.55 10.27
N ASN A 294 -5.35 7.68 11.53
CA ASN A 294 -4.54 8.79 12.00
C ASN A 294 -3.54 8.31 13.05
N TRP A 295 -2.34 8.88 13.04
CA TRP A 295 -1.24 8.51 13.94
C TRP A 295 -0.42 9.73 14.35
N THR A 296 0.39 9.59 15.38
CA THR A 296 1.38 10.59 15.78
C THR A 296 2.59 10.50 14.84
N ALA A 297 3.05 11.67 14.39
CA ALA A 297 4.19 11.79 13.47
C ALA A 297 5.46 11.14 14.04
N SER A 298 6.23 10.51 13.16
CA SER A 298 7.59 10.09 13.44
C SER A 298 8.54 11.28 13.39
N SER A 299 9.69 11.14 14.04
CA SER A 299 10.81 12.07 14.00
C SER A 299 12.03 11.35 13.44
N ASP A 300 12.89 12.10 12.77
CA ASP A 300 14.11 11.57 12.19
C ASP A 300 15.16 12.68 12.05
N ASN A 301 16.45 12.35 12.01
CA ASN A 301 17.53 13.32 11.87
C ASN A 301 17.59 13.93 10.45
N SER A 302 17.13 13.21 9.42
CA SER A 302 17.03 13.74 8.04
C SER A 302 15.60 14.09 7.61
N GLY A 303 14.64 13.92 8.51
CA GLY A 303 13.24 14.25 8.30
C GLY A 303 12.44 13.13 7.62
N VAL A 304 11.19 13.00 8.04
CA VAL A 304 10.26 11.99 7.53
C VAL A 304 9.64 12.49 6.23
N THR A 305 9.79 11.75 5.14
CA THR A 305 9.24 12.11 3.81
C THR A 305 7.89 11.46 3.53
N GLY A 306 7.51 10.43 4.31
CA GLY A 306 6.17 9.87 4.25
C GLY A 306 5.97 8.63 5.11
N TYR A 307 4.84 7.97 4.88
CA TYR A 307 4.37 6.82 5.62
C TYR A 307 3.83 5.75 4.68
N ASN A 308 4.28 4.52 4.88
CA ASN A 308 3.79 3.32 4.23
C ASN A 308 2.66 2.72 5.09
N VAL A 309 1.46 2.61 4.53
CA VAL A 309 0.29 2.07 5.22
C VAL A 309 0.04 0.65 4.74
N TYR A 310 0.07 -0.31 5.67
CA TYR A 310 -0.10 -1.73 5.38
C TYR A 310 -1.51 -2.18 5.78
N MET A 311 -2.10 -3.03 4.96
CA MET A 311 -3.40 -3.67 5.18
C MET A 311 -3.22 -5.18 5.05
N ASN A 312 -3.56 -5.94 6.10
CA ASN A 312 -3.38 -7.41 6.13
C ASN A 312 -1.96 -7.83 5.74
N SER A 313 -0.95 -7.13 6.26
CA SER A 313 0.49 -7.30 6.01
C SER A 313 1.00 -6.91 4.61
N ALA A 314 0.13 -6.53 3.68
CA ALA A 314 0.52 -6.01 2.36
C ALA A 314 0.54 -4.48 2.33
N LEU A 315 1.49 -3.89 1.61
CA LEU A 315 1.53 -2.43 1.39
C LEU A 315 0.27 -2.00 0.61
N LYS A 316 -0.55 -1.12 1.19
CA LYS A 316 -1.79 -0.64 0.57
C LYS A 316 -1.61 0.70 -0.12
N THR A 317 -0.92 1.64 0.53
CA THR A 317 -0.69 2.99 0.01
C THR A 317 0.47 3.68 0.72
N THR A 318 0.88 4.82 0.17
CA THR A 318 1.87 5.71 0.77
C THR A 318 1.32 7.14 0.86
N THR A 319 1.55 7.85 1.95
CA THR A 319 1.11 9.23 2.15
C THR A 319 2.22 10.08 2.76
N THR A 320 2.20 11.40 2.54
CA THR A 320 3.13 12.36 3.18
C THR A 320 2.57 12.92 4.49
N GLY A 321 1.25 12.85 4.68
CA GLY A 321 0.58 13.30 5.91
C GLY A 321 0.48 12.22 6.98
N THR A 322 0.04 12.60 8.19
CA THR A 322 -0.18 11.68 9.33
C THR A 322 -1.59 11.11 9.40
N THR A 323 -2.37 11.30 8.34
CA THR A 323 -3.73 10.78 8.20
C THR A 323 -3.94 10.24 6.79
N THR A 324 -4.81 9.24 6.67
CA THR A 324 -5.26 8.74 5.37
C THR A 324 -6.61 8.05 5.50
N THR A 325 -7.38 7.98 4.41
CA THR A 325 -8.62 7.20 4.34
C THR A 325 -8.43 6.06 3.36
N ILE A 326 -8.59 4.83 3.83
CA ILE A 326 -8.60 3.63 2.99
C ILE A 326 -10.02 3.40 2.52
N THR A 327 -10.24 3.36 1.20
CA THR A 327 -11.53 3.13 0.55
C THR A 327 -11.54 1.83 -0.23
N GLY A 328 -12.72 1.41 -0.72
CA GLY A 328 -12.87 0.19 -1.50
C GLY A 328 -12.79 -1.08 -0.66
N LEU A 329 -13.06 -0.98 0.64
CA LEU A 329 -13.11 -2.13 1.54
C LEU A 329 -14.42 -2.89 1.37
N THR A 330 -14.37 -4.21 1.53
CA THR A 330 -15.57 -5.04 1.63
C THR A 330 -16.23 -4.83 2.99
N ALA A 331 -17.56 -4.73 3.01
CA ALA A 331 -18.35 -4.61 4.23
C ALA A 331 -18.22 -5.84 5.13
N SER A 332 -18.48 -5.68 6.43
CA SER A 332 -18.43 -6.77 7.42
C SER A 332 -17.12 -7.56 7.45
N THR A 333 -16.02 -6.95 7.02
CA THR A 333 -14.74 -7.63 6.83
C THR A 333 -13.75 -7.05 7.82
N ALA A 334 -13.04 -7.93 8.52
CA ALA A 334 -11.97 -7.54 9.42
C ALA A 334 -10.71 -7.20 8.61
N TYR A 335 -10.11 -6.06 8.92
CA TYR A 335 -8.84 -5.61 8.38
C TYR A 335 -7.90 -5.27 9.53
N SER A 336 -6.63 -5.55 9.32
CA SER A 336 -5.54 -5.11 10.20
C SER A 336 -4.74 -4.02 9.50
N PHE A 337 -4.43 -2.95 10.22
CA PHE A 337 -3.62 -1.84 9.72
C PHE A 337 -2.43 -1.57 10.63
N PHE A 338 -1.27 -1.33 10.04
CA PHE A 338 -0.12 -0.72 10.71
C PHE A 338 0.59 0.23 9.74
N VAL A 339 1.38 1.14 10.29
CA VAL A 339 2.08 2.18 9.53
C VAL A 339 3.57 2.11 9.81
N LYS A 340 4.39 2.35 8.79
CA LYS A 340 5.84 2.56 8.91
C LYS A 340 6.20 3.91 8.33
N ALA A 341 7.06 4.67 8.99
CA ALA A 341 7.61 5.91 8.44
C ALA A 341 8.77 5.63 7.50
N LYS A 342 8.99 6.55 6.55
CA LYS A 342 10.15 6.56 5.65
C LYS A 342 10.76 7.95 5.57
N ASP A 343 12.07 8.01 5.38
CA ASP A 343 12.83 9.25 5.19
C ASP A 343 13.23 9.46 3.72
N ALA A 344 14.07 10.46 3.46
CA ALA A 344 14.58 10.76 2.12
C ALA A 344 15.69 9.79 1.67
N ALA A 345 16.36 9.12 2.62
CA ALA A 345 17.43 8.16 2.38
C ALA A 345 16.91 6.74 2.09
N GLY A 346 15.62 6.48 2.33
CA GLY A 346 14.96 5.20 2.09
C GLY A 346 14.88 4.30 3.32
N ASN A 347 15.29 4.74 4.52
CA ASN A 347 15.15 3.92 5.72
C ASN A 347 13.69 3.83 6.14
N ILE A 348 13.34 2.66 6.68
CA ILE A 348 11.98 2.35 7.10
C ILE A 348 11.96 2.05 8.59
N SER A 349 11.07 2.71 9.33
CA SER A 349 10.90 2.49 10.77
C SER A 349 10.39 1.08 11.10
N GLY A 350 10.45 0.70 12.38
CA GLY A 350 9.62 -0.37 12.92
C GLY A 350 8.11 -0.06 12.73
N PRO A 351 7.23 -1.08 12.68
CA PRO A 351 5.79 -0.87 12.54
C PRO A 351 5.20 -0.21 13.78
N SER A 352 4.17 0.62 13.59
CA SER A 352 3.31 1.11 14.66
C SER A 352 2.60 -0.03 15.41
N ASN A 353 1.79 0.32 16.41
CA ASN A 353 0.76 -0.60 16.89
C ASN A 353 -0.17 -1.00 15.73
N THR A 354 -0.65 -2.25 15.75
CA THR A 354 -1.66 -2.73 14.81
C THR A 354 -3.04 -2.33 15.30
N VAL A 355 -3.86 -1.75 14.42
CA VAL A 355 -5.29 -1.52 14.66
C VAL A 355 -6.09 -2.53 13.85
N ASN A 356 -6.95 -3.27 14.54
CA ASN A 356 -7.92 -4.15 13.91
C ASN A 356 -9.26 -3.42 13.82
N VAL A 357 -9.83 -3.37 12.63
CA VAL A 357 -11.11 -2.74 12.34
C VAL A 357 -11.95 -3.69 11.53
N THR A 358 -13.19 -3.88 11.95
CA THR A 358 -14.20 -4.55 11.12
C THR A 358 -15.03 -3.47 10.46
N THR A 359 -15.03 -3.43 9.13
CA THR A 359 -15.92 -2.53 8.40
C THR A 359 -17.35 -2.77 8.83
N ALA A 360 -18.14 -1.70 8.89
CA ALA A 360 -19.55 -1.83 9.19
C ALA A 360 -20.22 -2.80 8.20
N ALA A 361 -21.35 -3.37 8.60
CA ALA A 361 -22.20 -4.00 7.60
C ALA A 361 -22.48 -2.99 6.49
N ALA A 362 -22.65 -3.48 5.26
CA ALA A 362 -23.16 -2.63 4.20
C ALA A 362 -24.46 -2.04 4.74
N SER A 363 -24.49 -0.73 4.94
CA SER A 363 -25.75 -0.03 5.15
C SER A 363 -26.52 -0.33 3.88
N GLY A 364 -27.43 -1.31 3.96
CA GLY A 364 -28.49 -1.42 2.97
C GLY A 364 -29.08 -0.02 2.87
N SER A 365 -29.13 0.51 1.64
CA SER A 365 -29.78 1.77 1.26
C SER A 365 -30.48 2.45 2.43
N THR A 366 -30.00 3.62 2.88
CA THR A 366 -30.75 4.42 3.86
C THR A 366 -32.21 4.46 3.45
N ALA A 367 -33.11 4.08 4.36
CA ALA A 367 -34.52 4.09 4.05
C ALA A 367 -34.92 5.50 3.66
N THR A 368 -35.71 5.63 2.59
CA THR A 368 -36.22 6.93 2.17
C THR A 368 -37.18 7.52 3.20
N ASP A 369 -37.76 6.69 4.07
CA ASP A 369 -38.63 7.11 5.17
C ASP A 369 -38.77 6.02 6.27
N LEU A 370 -39.57 6.30 7.30
CA LEU A 370 -39.98 5.34 8.32
C LEU A 370 -40.74 4.16 7.71
N LEU A 371 -40.55 2.97 8.27
CA LEU A 371 -41.21 1.75 7.84
C LEU A 371 -41.62 0.86 9.03
N PHE A 372 -42.68 0.09 8.87
CA PHE A 372 -43.07 -0.93 9.84
C PHE A 372 -42.03 -2.05 9.89
N SER A 373 -41.53 -2.34 11.09
CA SER A 373 -40.58 -3.42 11.35
C SER A 373 -41.18 -4.64 12.04
N GLU A 374 -42.32 -4.49 12.72
CA GLU A 374 -43.01 -5.61 13.37
C GLU A 374 -44.53 -5.35 13.48
N TYR A 375 -45.29 -6.43 13.38
CA TYR A 375 -46.74 -6.50 13.55
C TYR A 375 -47.05 -7.72 14.40
N ILE A 376 -47.86 -7.55 15.45
CA ILE A 376 -48.28 -8.66 16.31
C ILE A 376 -49.80 -8.72 16.29
N GLU A 377 -50.34 -9.82 15.77
CA GLU A 377 -51.69 -10.28 16.02
C GLU A 377 -51.63 -11.55 16.88
N GLY A 378 -51.68 -11.35 18.19
CA GLY A 378 -51.72 -12.40 19.19
C GLY A 378 -53.13 -12.70 19.68
N SER A 379 -53.22 -13.56 20.69
CA SER A 379 -54.46 -13.91 21.35
C SER A 379 -55.10 -12.70 22.04
N SER A 380 -56.44 -12.65 22.07
CA SER A 380 -57.20 -11.58 22.70
C SER A 380 -56.71 -10.18 22.24
N ASN A 381 -56.28 -9.33 23.17
CA ASN A 381 -55.81 -7.96 22.93
C ASN A 381 -54.31 -7.84 22.67
N ASN A 382 -53.58 -8.93 22.44
CA ASN A 382 -52.16 -8.86 22.09
C ASN A 382 -51.99 -8.32 20.67
N LYS A 383 -52.08 -6.99 20.53
CA LYS A 383 -51.97 -6.26 19.28
C LYS A 383 -50.87 -5.20 19.39
N ALA A 384 -49.88 -5.27 18.51
CA ALA A 384 -48.78 -4.29 18.50
C ALA A 384 -48.25 -3.99 17.10
N LEU A 385 -47.68 -2.79 16.96
CA LEU A 385 -46.96 -2.33 15.78
C LEU A 385 -45.60 -1.78 16.22
N GLU A 386 -44.58 -2.01 15.41
CA GLU A 386 -43.27 -1.37 15.54
C GLU A 386 -42.93 -0.60 14.27
N ILE A 387 -42.51 0.65 14.43
CA ILE A 387 -41.98 1.49 13.36
C ILE A 387 -40.49 1.67 13.58
N SER A 388 -39.71 1.61 12.52
CA SER A 388 -38.26 1.79 12.56
C SER A 388 -37.80 3.00 11.78
N ASN A 389 -36.79 3.67 12.33
CA ASN A 389 -36.08 4.74 11.64
C ASN A 389 -34.71 4.25 11.17
N ALA A 390 -34.58 3.95 9.88
CA ALA A 390 -33.31 3.62 9.21
C ALA A 390 -32.90 4.68 8.18
N THR A 391 -33.39 5.92 8.33
CA THR A 391 -33.20 7.01 7.36
C THR A 391 -31.85 7.72 7.46
N GLY A 392 -31.12 7.49 8.55
CA GLY A 392 -29.84 8.17 8.82
C GLY A 392 -29.99 9.49 9.58
N ALA A 393 -31.22 9.97 9.85
CA ALA A 393 -31.49 11.20 10.61
C ALA A 393 -32.62 11.00 11.62
N ALA A 394 -32.69 11.85 12.66
CA ALA A 394 -33.83 11.88 13.57
C ALA A 394 -35.08 12.43 12.87
N ILE A 395 -36.23 11.81 13.10
CA ILE A 395 -37.50 12.18 12.43
C ILE A 395 -38.53 12.64 13.47
N SER A 396 -39.16 13.79 13.22
CA SER A 396 -40.35 14.20 13.97
C SER A 396 -41.54 13.35 13.56
N LEU A 397 -42.21 12.75 14.54
CA LEU A 397 -43.39 11.90 14.32
C LEU A 397 -44.69 12.71 14.16
N SER A 398 -44.66 14.02 14.39
CA SER A 398 -45.86 14.89 14.38
C SER A 398 -46.62 14.94 13.06
N ILE A 399 -45.97 14.55 11.95
CA ILE A 399 -46.57 14.49 10.61
C ILE A 399 -46.98 13.07 10.21
N TYR A 400 -46.79 12.09 11.09
CA TYR A 400 -47.08 10.68 10.85
C TYR A 400 -48.35 10.25 11.57
N SER A 401 -49.12 9.38 10.92
CA SER A 401 -50.26 8.71 11.55
C SER A 401 -50.37 7.26 11.10
N ILE A 402 -50.94 6.42 11.96
CA ILE A 402 -51.37 5.07 11.59
C ILE A 402 -52.83 5.15 11.18
N LYS A 403 -53.21 4.47 10.10
CA LYS A 403 -54.61 4.28 9.73
C LYS A 403 -54.90 2.82 9.47
N LYS A 404 -56.14 2.41 9.68
CA LYS A 404 -56.61 1.05 9.46
C LYS A 404 -57.74 1.04 8.45
N GLN A 405 -57.79 0.01 7.61
CA GLN A 405 -58.95 -0.30 6.81
C GLN A 405 -59.63 -1.55 7.39
N THR A 406 -60.87 -1.39 7.86
CA THR A 406 -61.59 -2.47 8.55
C THR A 406 -62.12 -3.51 7.56
N ASN A 407 -61.89 -4.79 7.83
CA ASN A 407 -62.24 -5.94 6.98
C ASN A 407 -61.72 -5.79 5.54
N GLY A 408 -60.49 -5.30 5.39
CA GLY A 408 -59.78 -5.21 4.11
C GLY A 408 -60.47 -4.39 3.02
N SER A 409 -61.45 -3.54 3.36
CA SER A 409 -62.20 -2.73 2.40
C SER A 409 -62.77 -1.44 3.01
N GLY A 410 -63.16 -0.46 2.19
CA GLY A 410 -63.76 0.80 2.63
C GLY A 410 -62.76 1.94 2.87
N ALA A 411 -63.19 3.00 3.57
CA ALA A 411 -62.33 4.14 3.84
C ALA A 411 -61.29 3.81 4.93
N TRP A 412 -60.10 4.42 4.82
CA TRP A 412 -59.14 4.45 5.93
C TRP A 412 -59.76 5.16 7.14
N SER A 413 -59.44 4.70 8.35
CA SER A 413 -59.82 5.35 9.60
C SER A 413 -59.34 6.81 9.69
N THR A 414 -59.88 7.56 10.65
CA THR A 414 -59.50 8.95 10.91
C THR A 414 -58.00 9.10 11.21
N GLY A 415 -57.41 8.06 11.82
CA GLY A 415 -55.99 7.92 12.04
C GLY A 415 -55.57 8.18 13.48
N LEU A 416 -54.58 7.42 13.93
CA LEU A 416 -53.88 7.58 15.19
C LEU A 416 -52.64 8.43 14.95
N ALA A 417 -52.67 9.68 15.42
CA ALA A 417 -51.54 10.60 15.31
C ALA A 417 -50.35 10.13 16.16
N LEU A 418 -49.15 10.22 15.61
CA LEU A 418 -47.90 9.95 16.32
C LEU A 418 -47.27 11.25 16.81
N THR A 419 -46.50 11.18 17.89
CA THR A 419 -45.84 12.35 18.48
C THR A 419 -44.43 12.01 18.95
N GLY A 420 -43.63 13.04 19.20
CA GLY A 420 -42.24 12.91 19.62
C GLY A 420 -41.24 12.85 18.46
N THR A 421 -40.00 12.49 18.79
CA THR A 421 -38.90 12.38 17.84
C THR A 421 -38.35 10.97 17.88
N LEU A 422 -38.24 10.33 16.72
CA LEU A 422 -37.65 9.02 16.57
C LEU A 422 -36.21 9.16 16.04
N ASN A 423 -35.23 8.88 16.88
CA ASN A 423 -33.81 8.95 16.50
C ASN A 423 -33.46 7.89 15.46
N THR A 424 -32.41 8.14 14.67
CA THR A 424 -31.88 7.14 13.73
C THR A 424 -31.52 5.84 14.47
N GLY A 425 -31.85 4.70 13.87
CA GLY A 425 -31.67 3.37 14.46
C GLY A 425 -32.68 2.97 15.54
N SER A 426 -33.55 3.90 15.97
CA SER A 426 -34.52 3.66 17.05
C SER A 426 -35.84 3.08 16.54
N LYS A 427 -36.64 2.54 17.47
CA LYS A 427 -37.96 1.98 17.24
C LYS A 427 -39.05 2.76 17.97
N PHE A 428 -40.24 2.81 17.38
CA PHE A 428 -41.44 3.34 18.01
C PHE A 428 -42.48 2.23 18.12
N THR A 429 -42.79 1.83 19.36
CA THR A 429 -43.71 0.73 19.66
C THR A 429 -45.08 1.27 20.03
N ILE A 430 -46.11 0.71 19.40
CA ILE A 430 -47.52 1.02 19.66
C ILE A 430 -48.20 -0.27 20.06
N VAL A 431 -48.86 -0.29 21.21
CA VAL A 431 -49.55 -1.47 21.74
C VAL A 431 -51.00 -1.15 22.06
N ASN A 432 -51.86 -2.17 21.97
CA ASN A 432 -53.18 -2.09 22.55
C ASN A 432 -53.09 -1.97 24.07
N SER A 433 -53.84 -1.05 24.66
CA SER A 433 -53.81 -0.76 26.10
C SER A 433 -54.18 -1.93 27.00
N LEU A 434 -54.85 -2.95 26.45
CA LEU A 434 -55.25 -4.17 27.14
C LEU A 434 -54.36 -5.38 26.80
N MET A 435 -53.22 -5.16 26.12
CA MET A 435 -52.23 -6.20 25.84
C MET A 435 -51.75 -6.84 27.16
N ALA A 436 -51.62 -8.17 27.16
CA ALA A 436 -51.15 -8.89 28.33
C ALA A 436 -49.69 -8.56 28.63
N SER A 437 -49.36 -8.32 29.91
CA SER A 437 -47.97 -8.04 30.33
C SER A 437 -47.01 -9.19 30.07
N SER A 438 -47.51 -10.43 29.94
CA SER A 438 -46.76 -11.61 29.54
C SER A 438 -46.31 -11.58 28.08
N CYS A 439 -46.99 -10.83 27.22
CA CYS A 439 -46.61 -10.59 25.83
C CYS A 439 -45.66 -9.39 25.75
N TYR A 440 -46.12 -8.20 26.17
CA TYR A 440 -45.28 -7.01 26.26
C TYR A 440 -45.83 -6.04 27.33
N PRO A 441 -45.01 -5.53 28.27
CA PRO A 441 -45.47 -4.56 29.26
C PRO A 441 -45.89 -3.25 28.60
N THR A 442 -47.15 -2.85 28.73
CA THR A 442 -47.69 -1.63 28.08
C THR A 442 -47.00 -0.35 28.53
N SER A 443 -46.42 -0.33 29.74
CA SER A 443 -45.58 0.76 30.25
C SER A 443 -44.24 0.92 29.54
N SER A 444 -43.78 -0.11 28.81
CA SER A 444 -42.55 -0.09 28.01
C SER A 444 -42.80 0.34 26.56
N ALA A 445 -44.06 0.56 26.17
CA ALA A 445 -44.39 1.03 24.83
C ALA A 445 -44.22 2.54 24.72
N ASN A 446 -43.86 3.03 23.53
CA ASN A 446 -43.88 4.48 23.26
C ASN A 446 -45.32 5.02 23.26
N LEU A 447 -46.29 4.19 22.85
CA LEU A 447 -47.71 4.50 22.88
C LEU A 447 -48.54 3.28 23.26
N SER A 448 -49.33 3.41 24.33
CA SER A 448 -50.33 2.43 24.74
C SER A 448 -51.72 3.06 24.55
N THR A 449 -52.60 2.44 23.76
CA THR A 449 -53.88 3.06 23.36
C THR A 449 -54.99 2.04 23.09
N SER A 450 -56.25 2.48 23.19
CA SER A 450 -57.44 1.73 22.81
C SER A 450 -58.02 2.18 21.46
N ALA A 451 -57.24 2.92 20.66
CA ALA A 451 -57.65 3.41 19.35
C ALA A 451 -58.01 2.24 18.40
N THR A 452 -58.92 2.48 17.46
CA THR A 452 -59.40 1.44 16.53
C THR A 452 -58.29 0.88 15.64
N GLU A 453 -57.25 1.66 15.39
CA GLU A 453 -56.03 1.25 14.69
C GLU A 453 -55.26 0.16 15.42
N MET A 454 -55.47 -0.02 16.73
CA MET A 454 -54.84 -1.06 17.56
C MET A 454 -55.78 -2.21 17.90
N THR A 455 -56.94 -2.28 17.23
CA THR A 455 -57.88 -3.41 17.31
C THR A 455 -57.95 -4.13 15.97
N PHE A 456 -56.85 -4.16 15.21
CA PHE A 456 -56.76 -4.86 13.93
C PHE A 456 -56.87 -6.37 14.11
N ASN A 457 -57.33 -7.05 13.07
CA ASN A 457 -57.27 -8.50 12.93
C ASN A 457 -56.83 -8.92 11.51
N GLY A 458 -56.79 -10.22 11.25
CA GLY A 458 -56.08 -10.80 10.10
C GLY A 458 -56.37 -10.29 8.70
N ASN A 459 -57.48 -9.59 8.46
CA ASN A 459 -57.80 -8.96 7.16
C ASN A 459 -57.83 -7.42 7.23
N ASP A 460 -57.54 -6.80 8.37
CA ASP A 460 -57.47 -5.36 8.53
C ASP A 460 -56.11 -4.82 8.06
N ALA A 461 -56.09 -4.14 6.91
CA ALA A 461 -54.86 -3.49 6.44
C ALA A 461 -54.50 -2.30 7.34
N VAL A 462 -53.22 -2.16 7.69
CA VAL A 462 -52.70 -1.08 8.53
C VAL A 462 -51.65 -0.31 7.73
N GLY A 463 -51.86 1.00 7.56
CA GLY A 463 -50.99 1.89 6.81
C GLY A 463 -50.29 2.91 7.70
N LEU A 464 -49.03 3.21 7.38
CA LEU A 464 -48.27 4.34 7.90
C LEU A 464 -48.39 5.49 6.90
N PHE A 465 -48.86 6.63 7.39
CA PHE A 465 -49.10 7.82 6.58
C PHE A 465 -48.18 8.96 7.01
N LYS A 466 -47.72 9.75 6.05
CA LYS A 466 -46.96 10.99 6.23
C LYS A 466 -47.69 12.13 5.54
N ASN A 467 -48.04 13.19 6.28
CA ASN A 467 -48.86 14.29 5.76
C ASN A 467 -50.15 13.82 5.04
N GLY A 468 -50.75 12.73 5.52
CA GLY A 468 -51.95 12.13 4.92
C GLY A 468 -51.71 11.25 3.69
N VAL A 469 -50.47 11.04 3.25
CA VAL A 469 -50.10 10.15 2.14
C VAL A 469 -49.59 8.81 2.68
N LEU A 470 -50.07 7.68 2.13
CA LEU A 470 -49.61 6.33 2.51
C LEU A 470 -48.16 6.14 2.07
N ILE A 471 -47.29 5.75 3.00
CA ILE A 471 -45.87 5.46 2.70
C ILE A 471 -45.53 3.99 2.89
N ASP A 472 -46.14 3.32 3.88
CA ASP A 472 -45.88 1.90 4.16
C ASP A 472 -47.15 1.18 4.57
N VAL A 473 -47.25 -0.13 4.29
CA VAL A 473 -48.46 -0.90 4.59
C VAL A 473 -48.18 -2.33 5.04
N ILE A 474 -48.98 -2.79 5.98
CA ILE A 474 -49.13 -4.18 6.38
C ILE A 474 -50.53 -4.64 5.95
N GLY A 475 -50.59 -5.70 5.15
CA GLY A 475 -51.84 -6.23 4.59
C GLY A 475 -52.26 -5.62 3.26
N THR A 476 -53.21 -6.28 2.61
CA THR A 476 -53.77 -5.85 1.32
C THR A 476 -54.99 -4.97 1.56
N PHE A 477 -54.84 -3.66 1.40
CA PHE A 477 -55.99 -2.75 1.42
C PHE A 477 -56.83 -2.94 0.15
N ASN A 478 -58.15 -2.85 0.26
CA ASN A 478 -59.13 -3.26 -0.75
C ASN A 478 -59.02 -4.76 -1.14
N GLY A 479 -58.47 -5.59 -0.25
CA GLY A 479 -58.33 -7.04 -0.44
C GLY A 479 -59.56 -7.86 -0.05
N GLY A 480 -60.61 -7.24 0.49
CA GLY A 480 -61.83 -7.91 0.93
C GLY A 480 -61.62 -8.77 2.18
N THR A 481 -62.27 -9.93 2.26
CA THR A 481 -62.30 -10.77 3.48
C THR A 481 -61.08 -11.67 3.67
N ALA A 482 -60.11 -11.66 2.74
CA ALA A 482 -58.95 -12.55 2.78
C ALA A 482 -57.98 -12.16 3.92
N ASN A 483 -57.65 -13.13 4.77
CA ASN A 483 -56.69 -12.93 5.84
C ASN A 483 -55.25 -12.95 5.30
N PHE A 484 -54.45 -11.95 5.68
CA PHE A 484 -53.02 -11.90 5.40
C PHE A 484 -52.15 -12.23 6.63
N ALA A 485 -52.64 -12.02 7.86
CA ALA A 485 -51.85 -12.22 9.08
C ALA A 485 -52.65 -12.68 10.33
N ALA A 486 -53.81 -13.31 10.16
CA ALA A 486 -54.62 -13.81 11.27
C ALA A 486 -53.79 -14.66 12.24
N ASP A 487 -53.84 -14.30 13.54
CA ASP A 487 -53.12 -14.96 14.63
C ASP A 487 -51.61 -15.14 14.39
N GLN A 488 -50.95 -14.13 13.80
CA GLN A 488 -49.53 -14.17 13.48
C GLN A 488 -48.78 -12.93 13.93
N THR A 489 -47.50 -13.15 14.23
CA THR A 489 -46.50 -12.07 14.31
C THR A 489 -45.74 -12.00 13.00
N LEU A 490 -45.67 -10.81 12.40
CA LEU A 490 -44.87 -10.55 11.22
C LEU A 490 -43.69 -9.67 11.60
N ARG A 491 -42.49 -10.06 11.19
CA ARG A 491 -41.28 -9.24 11.34
C ARG A 491 -40.73 -8.88 9.98
N ARG A 492 -40.39 -7.61 9.78
CA ARG A 492 -39.86 -7.15 8.50
C ARG A 492 -38.50 -7.81 8.26
N LYS A 493 -38.31 -8.32 7.04
CA LYS A 493 -37.03 -8.88 6.58
C LYS A 493 -35.99 -7.78 6.48
N SER A 494 -34.74 -8.09 6.84
CA SER A 494 -33.61 -7.15 6.78
C SER A 494 -33.28 -6.68 5.37
N THR A 495 -33.74 -7.39 4.33
CA THR A 495 -33.58 -7.01 2.92
C THR A 495 -34.53 -5.89 2.49
N VAL A 496 -35.56 -5.57 3.28
CA VAL A 496 -36.47 -4.45 3.02
C VAL A 496 -35.91 -3.21 3.67
N THR A 497 -35.33 -2.33 2.84
CA THR A 497 -34.62 -1.14 3.31
C THR A 497 -35.38 0.16 3.05
N ALA A 498 -36.61 0.10 2.53
CA ALA A 498 -37.44 1.28 2.26
C ALA A 498 -38.93 0.95 2.50
N PRO A 499 -39.77 1.93 2.87
CA PRO A 499 -41.21 1.73 3.01
C PRO A 499 -41.86 1.40 1.64
N THR A 500 -42.96 0.66 1.68
CA THR A 500 -43.64 0.18 0.47
C THR A 500 -45.15 0.27 0.64
N THR A 501 -45.81 0.87 -0.35
CA THR A 501 -47.28 0.97 -0.39
C THR A 501 -47.94 -0.30 -0.91
N THR A 502 -47.17 -1.32 -1.30
CA THR A 502 -47.67 -2.64 -1.70
C THR A 502 -47.18 -3.70 -0.73
N PHE A 503 -48.12 -4.44 -0.12
CA PHE A 503 -47.81 -5.53 0.79
C PHE A 503 -47.45 -6.81 0.02
N ASN A 504 -46.30 -7.39 0.33
CA ASN A 504 -45.92 -8.72 -0.12
C ASN A 504 -45.34 -9.51 1.04
N LYS A 505 -46.16 -10.40 1.62
CA LYS A 505 -45.77 -11.19 2.78
C LYS A 505 -44.49 -12.01 2.53
N THR A 506 -44.41 -12.69 1.39
CA THR A 506 -43.30 -13.60 1.07
C THR A 506 -41.96 -12.89 0.93
N THR A 507 -41.93 -11.74 0.26
CA THR A 507 -40.67 -11.03 0.00
C THR A 507 -40.29 -10.05 1.10
N GLN A 508 -41.25 -9.58 1.91
CA GLN A 508 -41.01 -8.50 2.87
C GLN A 508 -41.05 -8.94 4.34
N TRP A 509 -41.65 -10.09 4.67
CA TRP A 509 -41.95 -10.44 6.06
C TRP A 509 -41.56 -11.89 6.40
N ASP A 510 -41.03 -12.08 7.59
CA ASP A 510 -40.94 -13.39 8.26
C ASP A 510 -42.18 -13.56 9.15
N SER A 511 -42.79 -14.76 9.12
CA SER A 511 -44.02 -15.05 9.87
C SER A 511 -43.73 -15.98 11.05
N PHE A 512 -44.30 -15.65 12.20
CA PHE A 512 -44.22 -16.40 13.44
C PHE A 512 -45.62 -16.68 13.97
N THR A 513 -45.73 -17.64 14.89
CA THR A 513 -46.99 -18.00 15.53
C THR A 513 -47.55 -16.87 16.37
N SER A 514 -48.85 -16.95 16.68
CA SER A 514 -49.53 -16.08 17.65
C SER A 514 -48.74 -15.93 18.95
N ASP A 515 -48.84 -14.76 19.59
CA ASP A 515 -48.17 -14.40 20.86
C ASP A 515 -46.63 -14.46 20.85
N THR A 516 -45.99 -14.40 19.67
CA THR A 516 -44.53 -14.25 19.54
C THR A 516 -44.12 -12.80 19.81
N CYS A 517 -44.20 -12.36 21.06
CA CYS A 517 -44.00 -10.95 21.43
C CYS A 517 -42.57 -10.59 21.85
N ASN A 518 -41.63 -11.54 21.76
CA ASN A 518 -40.25 -11.32 22.15
C ASN A 518 -39.58 -10.24 21.28
N ASN A 519 -38.67 -9.46 21.86
CA ASN A 519 -37.84 -8.48 21.15
C ASN A 519 -38.57 -7.28 20.51
N LEU A 520 -39.88 -7.09 20.76
CA LEU A 520 -40.58 -5.86 20.38
C LEU A 520 -39.87 -4.64 21.01
N GLY A 521 -39.63 -3.58 20.23
CA GLY A 521 -38.95 -2.35 20.65
C GLY A 521 -37.43 -2.46 20.84
N SER A 522 -36.89 -3.69 20.86
CA SER A 522 -35.48 -3.98 21.11
C SER A 522 -34.79 -4.69 19.94
N ARG A 523 -35.53 -4.98 18.86
CA ARG A 523 -35.00 -5.55 17.63
C ARG A 523 -34.22 -4.48 16.85
N THR A 524 -32.94 -4.31 17.15
CA THR A 524 -32.01 -3.79 16.14
C THR A 524 -32.10 -4.68 14.89
N ILE A 525 -31.74 -4.18 13.70
CA ILE A 525 -31.53 -5.06 12.54
C ILE A 525 -30.33 -5.95 12.90
N GLU A 526 -30.59 -6.99 13.69
CA GLU A 526 -29.63 -8.02 14.01
C GLU A 526 -29.47 -8.83 12.74
N LYS A 527 -28.34 -8.54 12.13
CA LYS A 527 -27.68 -9.39 11.17
C LYS A 527 -27.65 -10.81 11.74
N THR A 528 -28.43 -11.71 11.18
CA THR A 528 -28.16 -13.14 11.38
C THR A 528 -26.81 -13.43 10.72
N PRO A 529 -25.85 -13.93 11.49
CA PRO A 529 -25.32 -15.24 11.15
C PRO A 529 -25.80 -16.22 12.21
N LYS A 530 -26.45 -17.27 11.73
CA LYS A 530 -26.68 -18.47 12.49
C LYS A 530 -25.32 -19.14 12.66
N THR A 531 -24.67 -18.92 13.80
CA THR A 531 -23.51 -19.74 14.20
C THR A 531 -23.45 -19.82 15.71
N SER A 532 -23.51 -21.04 16.21
CA SER A 532 -23.19 -21.45 17.59
C SER A 532 -22.04 -20.63 18.15
N VAL A 533 -22.18 -20.14 19.39
CA VAL A 533 -21.13 -19.49 20.17
C VAL A 533 -19.90 -20.41 20.19
N ALA A 534 -18.97 -20.21 19.26
CA ALA A 534 -17.67 -20.81 19.33
C ALA A 534 -16.90 -20.01 20.37
N LEU A 535 -16.67 -20.60 21.54
CA LEU A 535 -15.60 -20.13 22.42
C LEU A 535 -14.31 -20.12 21.59
N ASP A 536 -13.60 -19.00 21.62
CA ASP A 536 -12.23 -18.92 21.12
C ASP A 536 -11.40 -19.93 21.93
N ILE A 537 -10.47 -20.64 21.28
CA ILE A 537 -9.58 -21.60 21.96
C ILE A 537 -8.81 -20.94 23.10
N ASN A 538 -8.57 -19.63 23.01
CA ASN A 538 -7.88 -18.86 24.05
C ASN A 538 -8.76 -18.60 25.29
N ASP A 539 -10.08 -18.61 25.13
CA ASP A 539 -11.08 -18.38 26.18
C ASP A 539 -11.39 -19.64 26.99
N ILE A 540 -10.71 -20.75 26.69
CA ILE A 540 -10.77 -21.97 27.50
C ILE A 540 -10.20 -21.69 28.90
N ALA A 541 -11.03 -21.94 29.89
CA ALA A 541 -10.75 -21.82 31.31
C ALA A 541 -10.91 -23.19 31.98
N LEU A 542 -10.04 -23.46 32.94
CA LEU A 542 -10.11 -24.63 33.82
C LEU A 542 -10.62 -24.18 35.17
N TYR A 543 -11.72 -24.74 35.65
CA TYR A 543 -12.34 -24.34 36.92
C TYR A 543 -12.92 -25.53 37.69
N PRO A 544 -12.68 -25.67 39.01
CA PRO A 544 -11.85 -24.79 39.83
C PRO A 544 -10.36 -24.97 39.53
N ASN A 545 -9.58 -23.89 39.71
CA ASN A 545 -8.12 -23.90 39.63
C ASN A 545 -7.56 -22.91 40.66
N PRO A 546 -7.00 -23.37 41.80
CA PRO A 546 -6.66 -24.76 42.11
C PRO A 546 -7.84 -25.72 42.25
N SER A 547 -7.66 -26.99 41.91
CA SER A 547 -8.65 -28.06 41.96
C SER A 547 -8.26 -29.15 42.97
N ASN A 548 -9.20 -30.03 43.31
CA ASN A 548 -8.93 -31.21 44.16
C ASN A 548 -8.77 -32.50 43.33
N GLY A 549 -8.32 -32.38 42.08
CA GLY A 549 -8.22 -33.49 41.12
C GLY A 549 -9.39 -33.61 40.14
N THR A 550 -10.47 -32.87 40.37
CA THR A 550 -11.62 -32.72 39.46
C THR A 550 -11.79 -31.27 39.05
N PHE A 551 -11.94 -31.01 37.75
CA PHE A 551 -12.11 -29.67 37.18
C PHE A 551 -12.93 -29.69 35.89
N SER A 552 -13.58 -28.56 35.60
CA SER A 552 -14.41 -28.31 34.44
C SER A 552 -13.70 -27.49 33.38
N ILE A 553 -14.13 -27.67 32.13
CA ILE A 553 -13.61 -26.97 30.95
C ILE A 553 -14.79 -26.30 30.25
N ASN A 554 -14.75 -24.97 30.06
CA ASN A 554 -15.74 -24.31 29.22
C ASN A 554 -15.42 -24.56 27.75
N ASN A 555 -16.27 -25.34 27.06
CA ASN A 555 -16.01 -25.76 25.67
C ASN A 555 -17.20 -25.54 24.74
N SER A 556 -18.26 -24.84 25.18
CA SER A 556 -19.49 -24.62 24.39
C SER A 556 -20.08 -25.91 23.80
N ASN A 557 -19.96 -27.05 24.50
CA ASN A 557 -20.37 -28.38 24.04
C ASN A 557 -19.67 -28.89 22.77
N LYS A 558 -18.54 -28.30 22.38
CA LYS A 558 -17.69 -28.82 21.30
C LYS A 558 -16.90 -30.04 21.76
N ARG A 559 -16.63 -30.96 20.84
CA ARG A 559 -15.71 -32.07 21.07
C ARG A 559 -14.28 -31.54 21.13
N TYR A 560 -13.49 -32.06 22.06
CA TYR A 560 -12.12 -31.63 22.27
C TYR A 560 -11.22 -32.83 22.60
N ALA A 561 -9.92 -32.66 22.37
CA ALA A 561 -8.90 -33.52 22.94
C ALA A 561 -8.22 -32.79 24.10
N ILE A 562 -7.89 -33.53 25.15
CA ILE A 562 -7.16 -33.01 26.31
C ILE A 562 -5.98 -33.92 26.62
N GLU A 563 -4.83 -33.31 26.88
CA GLU A 563 -3.63 -33.97 27.39
C GLU A 563 -3.11 -33.24 28.62
N ILE A 564 -2.78 -33.98 29.67
CA ILE A 564 -2.29 -33.42 30.93
C ILE A 564 -0.91 -33.97 31.22
N TYR A 565 0.04 -33.07 31.45
CA TYR A 565 1.44 -33.36 31.68
C TYR A 565 1.85 -32.87 33.07
N SER A 566 2.74 -33.60 33.74
CA SER A 566 3.48 -33.06 34.89
C SER A 566 4.46 -31.96 34.44
N ILE A 567 4.97 -31.16 35.38
CA ILE A 567 5.98 -30.12 35.07
C ILE A 567 7.28 -30.67 34.48
N ILE A 568 7.57 -31.97 34.66
CA ILE A 568 8.73 -32.63 34.06
C ILE A 568 8.42 -33.26 32.69
N GLY A 569 7.23 -33.01 32.15
CA GLY A 569 6.83 -33.44 30.80
C GLY A 569 6.25 -34.85 30.70
N GLN A 570 6.09 -35.58 31.81
CA GLN A 570 5.44 -36.90 31.80
C GLN A 570 3.93 -36.73 31.57
N LYS A 571 3.36 -37.38 30.55
CA LYS A 571 1.92 -37.41 30.30
C LYS A 571 1.21 -38.26 31.36
N ILE A 572 0.23 -37.66 32.05
CA ILE A 572 -0.49 -38.25 33.19
C ILE A 572 -1.92 -38.66 32.79
N TYR A 573 -2.54 -37.93 31.86
CA TYR A 573 -3.89 -38.20 31.38
C TYR A 573 -4.05 -37.75 29.93
N SER A 574 -4.88 -38.46 29.18
CA SER A 574 -5.34 -38.01 27.87
C SER A 574 -6.75 -38.54 27.58
N ASP A 575 -7.56 -37.73 26.92
CA ASP A 575 -8.87 -38.11 26.40
C ASP A 575 -9.08 -37.42 25.06
N GLU A 576 -9.54 -38.18 24.06
CA GLU A 576 -9.74 -37.67 22.70
C GLU A 576 -11.22 -37.61 22.37
N ASN A 577 -11.61 -36.59 21.59
CA ASN A 577 -12.99 -36.42 21.10
C ASN A 577 -14.06 -36.37 22.22
N SER A 578 -13.66 -35.86 23.40
CA SER A 578 -14.48 -35.81 24.60
C SER A 578 -15.53 -34.70 24.52
N THR A 579 -16.71 -34.96 25.08
CA THR A 579 -17.76 -33.96 25.34
C THR A 579 -17.96 -33.71 26.83
N LYS A 580 -17.14 -34.32 27.69
CA LYS A 580 -17.28 -34.20 29.14
C LYS A 580 -17.07 -32.73 29.54
N SER A 581 -17.99 -32.18 30.31
CA SER A 581 -17.84 -30.84 30.91
C SER A 581 -16.87 -30.84 32.09
N GLU A 582 -16.57 -32.02 32.65
CA GLU A 582 -15.75 -32.21 33.84
C GLU A 582 -14.77 -33.39 33.66
N ILE A 583 -13.54 -33.21 34.12
CA ILE A 583 -12.45 -34.19 34.06
C ILE A 583 -11.98 -34.48 35.49
N THR A 584 -11.85 -35.77 35.82
CA THR A 584 -11.30 -36.24 37.09
C THR A 584 -10.02 -37.03 36.83
N LEU A 585 -8.92 -36.62 37.45
CA LEU A 585 -7.63 -37.28 37.34
C LEU A 585 -7.55 -38.51 38.26
N PRO A 586 -7.27 -39.71 37.72
CA PRO A 586 -7.06 -40.89 38.57
C PRO A 586 -5.73 -40.76 39.31
N ASN A 587 -5.75 -40.84 40.64
CA ASN A 587 -4.59 -40.77 41.53
C ASN A 587 -3.80 -39.44 41.47
N SER A 588 -4.49 -38.30 41.52
CA SER A 588 -3.84 -36.99 41.47
C SER A 588 -2.96 -36.70 42.69
N VAL A 589 -1.66 -36.53 42.47
CA VAL A 589 -0.71 -36.03 43.47
C VAL A 589 -0.81 -34.51 43.53
N LYS A 590 -0.66 -33.91 44.71
CA LYS A 590 -0.63 -32.45 44.86
C LYS A 590 0.52 -31.86 44.03
N GLY A 591 0.23 -30.84 43.23
CA GLY A 591 1.24 -30.27 42.34
C GLY A 591 0.69 -29.40 41.21
N THR A 592 1.61 -28.89 40.39
CA THR A 592 1.28 -28.13 39.17
C THR A 592 1.36 -29.04 37.95
N TYR A 593 0.43 -28.85 37.02
CA TYR A 593 0.31 -29.59 35.77
C TYR A 593 0.13 -28.64 34.59
N LEU A 594 0.53 -29.09 33.39
CA LEU A 594 0.28 -28.42 32.12
C LEU A 594 -0.82 -29.17 31.39
N VAL A 595 -1.88 -28.45 31.01
CA VAL A 595 -3.04 -29.00 30.33
C VAL A 595 -3.07 -28.43 28.92
N ARG A 596 -2.96 -29.30 27.92
CA ARG A 596 -3.18 -28.94 26.52
C ARG A 596 -4.61 -29.31 26.15
N VAL A 597 -5.37 -28.34 25.64
CA VAL A 597 -6.71 -28.57 25.11
C VAL A 597 -6.70 -28.25 23.62
N THR A 598 -7.17 -29.19 22.81
CA THR A 598 -7.26 -29.06 21.36
C THR A 598 -8.72 -29.15 20.93
N ILE A 599 -9.18 -28.14 20.20
CA ILE A 599 -10.50 -28.13 19.56
C ILE A 599 -10.27 -27.96 18.07
N ASP A 600 -10.84 -28.86 17.27
CA ASP A 600 -10.59 -28.98 15.84
C ASP A 600 -9.07 -29.13 15.58
N SER A 601 -8.43 -28.12 14.97
CA SER A 601 -6.97 -28.12 14.68
C SER A 601 -6.16 -27.17 15.56
N ASN A 602 -6.79 -26.49 16.51
CA ASN A 602 -6.15 -25.46 17.34
C ASN A 602 -5.93 -25.95 18.77
N SER A 603 -4.76 -25.68 19.35
CA SER A 603 -4.41 -26.09 20.71
C SER A 603 -4.05 -24.90 21.59
N VAL A 604 -4.49 -24.94 22.85
CA VAL A 604 -4.07 -24.00 23.91
C VAL A 604 -3.44 -24.75 25.06
N LEU A 605 -2.46 -24.13 25.72
CA LEU A 605 -1.84 -24.65 26.93
C LEU A 605 -2.31 -23.84 28.15
N LYS A 606 -2.77 -24.51 29.20
CA LYS A 606 -3.25 -23.90 30.44
C LYS A 606 -2.56 -24.56 31.63
N LYS A 607 -2.34 -23.79 32.70
CA LYS A 607 -1.78 -24.29 33.96
C LYS A 607 -2.92 -24.79 34.84
N LEU A 608 -2.76 -25.97 35.44
CA LEU A 608 -3.67 -26.51 36.46
C LEU A 608 -2.90 -26.76 37.76
N ILE A 609 -3.48 -26.39 38.90
CA ILE A 609 -2.92 -26.64 40.23
C ILE A 609 -3.85 -27.62 40.95
N ILE A 610 -3.30 -28.70 41.50
CA ILE A 610 -4.04 -29.66 42.34
C ILE A 610 -3.58 -29.53 43.79
N ASN A 611 -4.52 -29.27 44.68
CA ASN A 611 -4.29 -28.97 46.10
C ASN A 611 -4.37 -30.17 47.03
#